data_AF-A0A959LIX5-F1
#
_entry.id   AF-A0A959LIX5-F1
#
_cell.length_a   1.000
_cell.length_b   1.000
_cell.length_c   1.000
_cell.angle_alpha   90.00
_cell.angle_beta   90.00
_cell.angle_gamma   90.00
#
_symmetry.space_group_name_H-M   'P 1'
#
loop_
_entity.id
_entity.type
_entity.pdbx_description
1 polymer ?
#
loop_
_entity_poly.entity_id
_entity_poly.type
_entity_poly.pdbx_seq_one_letter_code
_entity_poly.pdbx_strand_id
1 'polypeptide(L)'
;MNHWITSLMLVLAGSPLFAQFASYTYVTDRRFEDPTDLIGWQFRPSELEIPDVRKSAFGPGEYSFGVTQNNLFIEGPDIAGVYSINNINPAEYGYILNLMNARNPTLQGHLKVILNKYRQADAVIFKRSPNDKEIIFWLPLLSRAEYDQRGAWYTDRRELPIAEPDSLWGQSIMPFMVIDLIENKQQLLSLDDSTSFRFTREIVHTLKKKKLKKKEVDLIDSLELTIEDLLADSALLAETGARIETDIIDYLTFKTRILFDDGGTEWVNKRYVVTGVNEKEDKRAPEGGDRYLLEITLKNDDPIFLYLDTWHMVSRIEWREKIYLSRGY
;
A
#
# COMPACT_ATOMS: atom_id res chain seq x y z
N MET A 1 -18.22 64.30 -15.02
CA MET A 1 -16.74 64.22 -14.98
C MET A 1 -16.41 63.30 -13.81
N ASN A 2 -16.33 61.98 -14.02
CA ASN A 2 -15.14 61.21 -14.42
C ASN A 2 -13.93 61.62 -13.54
N HIS A 3 -13.34 60.79 -12.66
CA HIS A 3 -13.05 59.37 -12.76
C HIS A 3 -13.01 58.68 -11.37
N TRP A 4 -13.60 57.49 -11.25
CA TRP A 4 -13.28 56.52 -10.20
C TRP A 4 -12.37 55.46 -10.82
N ILE A 5 -11.16 55.31 -10.27
CA ILE A 5 -10.25 54.19 -10.59
C ILE A 5 -10.52 53.12 -9.54
N THR A 6 -11.35 52.14 -9.89
CA THR A 6 -11.46 50.89 -9.14
C THR A 6 -10.29 50.00 -9.53
N SER A 7 -9.28 49.92 -8.65
CA SER A 7 -8.26 48.87 -8.70
C SER A 7 -8.93 47.53 -8.40
N LEU A 8 -9.03 46.68 -9.42
CA LEU A 8 -9.41 45.29 -9.28
C LEU A 8 -8.19 44.53 -8.72
N MET A 9 -8.15 44.34 -7.39
CA MET A 9 -7.22 43.40 -6.78
C MET A 9 -7.69 41.98 -7.11
N LEU A 10 -7.00 41.34 -8.04
CA LEU A 10 -7.14 39.92 -8.32
C LEU A 10 -6.57 39.15 -7.13
N VAL A 11 -7.41 38.76 -6.19
CA VAL A 11 -7.05 37.79 -5.15
C VAL A 11 -6.87 36.44 -5.85
N LEU A 12 -5.62 36.08 -6.10
CA LEU A 12 -5.21 34.70 -6.36
C LEU A 12 -5.52 33.90 -5.10
N ALA A 13 -6.75 33.40 -5.01
CA ALA A 13 -7.06 32.30 -4.11
C ALA A 13 -6.33 31.07 -4.69
N GLY A 14 -5.13 30.81 -4.15
CA GLY A 14 -4.44 29.54 -4.36
C GLY A 14 -5.40 28.42 -3.95
N SER A 15 -5.64 27.50 -4.87
CA SER A 15 -6.39 26.28 -4.59
C SER A 15 -5.78 25.59 -3.36
N PRO A 16 -6.57 25.21 -2.34
CA PRO A 16 -6.05 24.39 -1.26
C PRO A 16 -5.70 23.03 -1.87
N LEU A 17 -4.40 22.78 -2.05
CA LEU A 17 -3.87 21.45 -2.28
C LEU A 17 -4.28 20.60 -1.07
N PHE A 18 -5.23 19.69 -1.29
CA PHE A 18 -5.46 18.46 -0.53
C PHE A 18 -5.61 18.61 1.00
N ALA A 19 -6.81 18.94 1.44
CA ALA A 19 -7.31 18.40 2.70
C ALA A 19 -7.90 17.00 2.44
N GLN A 20 -7.05 16.02 2.11
CA GLN A 20 -7.36 14.65 2.50
C GLN A 20 -7.50 14.75 4.03
N PHE A 21 -8.65 14.43 4.62
CA PHE A 21 -8.85 14.56 6.07
C PHE A 21 -7.64 13.92 6.75
N ALA A 22 -6.74 14.75 7.29
CA ALA A 22 -5.51 14.24 7.85
C ALA A 22 -5.94 13.29 8.96
N SER A 23 -5.57 12.02 8.86
CA SER A 23 -5.77 11.04 9.92
C SER A 23 -4.50 10.98 10.75
N TYR A 24 -4.64 10.63 12.03
CA TYR A 24 -3.46 10.31 12.83
C TYR A 24 -2.73 9.10 12.27
N THR A 25 -1.43 9.07 12.50
CA THR A 25 -0.63 7.85 12.38
C THR A 25 -0.65 7.16 13.73
N TYR A 26 -1.19 5.94 13.78
CA TYR A 26 -1.29 5.17 15.02
C TYR A 26 -0.03 4.34 15.25
N VAL A 27 0.27 4.05 16.52
CA VAL A 27 1.40 3.20 16.92
C VAL A 27 1.42 1.88 16.13
N THR A 28 0.24 1.28 15.94
CA THR A 28 0.11 -0.04 15.30
C THR A 28 0.18 -0.03 13.77
N ASP A 29 0.27 1.14 13.13
CA ASP A 29 0.16 1.24 11.67
C ASP A 29 1.41 0.71 10.94
N ARG A 30 2.61 0.72 11.57
CA ARG A 30 3.86 0.26 10.96
C ARG A 30 4.86 -0.26 11.99
N ARG A 31 5.54 -1.36 11.66
CA ARG A 31 6.78 -1.78 12.33
C ARG A 31 8.02 -1.27 11.61
N PHE A 32 9.09 -0.96 12.32
CA PHE A 32 10.33 -0.47 11.74
C PHE A 32 11.48 -1.40 12.11
N GLU A 33 11.83 -2.25 11.16
CA GLU A 33 12.84 -3.31 11.26
C GLU A 33 14.24 -2.74 11.09
N ASP A 34 14.38 -1.74 10.21
CA ASP A 34 15.64 -1.07 9.92
C ASP A 34 15.46 0.45 9.68
N PRO A 35 16.54 1.25 9.70
CA PRO A 35 16.45 2.70 9.51
C PRO A 35 15.82 3.15 8.19
N THR A 36 15.93 2.34 7.13
CA THR A 36 15.40 2.67 5.79
C THR A 36 13.89 2.53 5.72
N ASP A 37 13.27 1.77 6.64
CA ASP A 37 11.80 1.71 6.79
C ASP A 37 11.17 3.06 7.13
N LEU A 38 11.95 4.03 7.62
CA LEU A 38 11.48 5.39 7.87
C LEU A 38 11.31 6.19 6.58
N ILE A 39 12.01 5.84 5.49
CA ILE A 39 12.01 6.61 4.25
C ILE A 39 10.64 6.52 3.59
N GLY A 40 10.05 7.67 3.29
CA GLY A 40 8.71 7.78 2.73
C GLY A 40 7.58 7.73 3.76
N TRP A 41 7.89 7.54 5.04
CA TRP A 41 6.91 7.51 6.12
C TRP A 41 6.59 8.92 6.64
N GLN A 42 5.33 9.16 6.98
CA GLN A 42 4.88 10.41 7.60
C GLN A 42 4.22 10.13 8.95
N PHE A 43 4.80 10.68 10.02
CA PHE A 43 4.19 10.64 11.35
C PHE A 43 3.21 11.80 11.50
N ARG A 44 1.99 11.50 11.95
CA ARG A 44 0.94 12.47 12.32
C ARG A 44 0.50 12.21 13.76
N PRO A 45 1.22 12.78 14.75
CA PRO A 45 0.93 12.60 16.18
C PRO A 45 -0.40 13.22 16.61
N SER A 46 -0.81 12.96 17.85
CA SER A 46 -2.03 13.53 18.45
C SER A 46 -1.77 14.44 19.65
N GLU A 47 -0.58 14.34 20.25
CA GLU A 47 -0.21 15.12 21.43
C GLU A 47 1.23 15.63 21.35
N LEU A 48 1.47 16.79 21.96
CA LEU A 48 2.81 17.33 22.18
C LEU A 48 3.07 17.50 23.67
N GLU A 49 4.32 17.31 24.06
CA GLU A 49 4.81 17.48 25.41
C GLU A 49 6.18 18.15 25.39
N ILE A 50 6.29 19.25 26.13
CA ILE A 50 7.57 19.87 26.49
C ILE A 50 7.78 19.55 27.97
N PRO A 51 8.79 18.74 28.32
CA PRO A 51 9.01 18.30 29.69
C PRO A 51 9.02 19.48 30.68
N ASP A 52 8.27 19.32 31.78
CA ASP A 52 8.10 20.29 32.86
C ASP A 52 7.50 21.65 32.46
N VAL A 53 7.00 21.80 31.22
CA VAL A 53 6.46 23.07 30.71
C VAL A 53 4.99 22.94 30.31
N ARG A 54 4.66 22.01 29.40
CA ARG A 54 3.31 21.90 28.84
C ARG A 54 3.07 20.54 28.19
N LYS A 55 1.83 20.06 28.30
CA LYS A 55 1.29 18.96 27.49
C LYS A 55 -0.02 19.41 26.82
N SER A 56 -0.23 19.05 25.56
CA SER A 56 -1.38 19.51 24.77
C SER A 56 -1.75 18.48 23.70
N ALA A 57 -3.02 18.10 23.64
CA ALA A 57 -3.58 17.41 22.48
C ALA A 57 -3.88 18.41 21.35
N PHE A 58 -3.96 17.91 20.11
CA PHE A 58 -4.30 18.69 18.93
C PHE A 58 -5.00 17.82 17.88
N GLY A 59 -5.56 18.47 16.85
CA GLY A 59 -6.24 17.79 15.75
C GLY A 59 -5.27 17.10 14.78
N PRO A 60 -5.73 16.11 14.01
CA PRO A 60 -4.84 15.37 13.13
C PRO A 60 -4.28 16.25 12.03
N GLY A 61 -3.00 16.07 11.73
CA GLY A 61 -2.27 16.87 10.74
C GLY A 61 -1.81 18.25 11.21
N GLU A 62 -2.14 18.68 12.43
CA GLU A 62 -1.63 19.96 12.98
C GLU A 62 -0.10 19.94 13.08
N TYR A 63 0.47 18.78 13.42
CA TYR A 63 1.90 18.50 13.30
C TYR A 63 2.12 17.29 12.40
N SER A 64 3.16 17.33 11.57
CA SER A 64 3.56 16.19 10.77
C SER A 64 5.08 16.12 10.59
N PHE A 65 5.60 14.90 10.47
CA PHE A 65 7.03 14.62 10.26
C PHE A 65 7.17 13.65 9.09
N GLY A 66 7.40 14.18 7.90
CA GLY A 66 7.63 13.42 6.67
C GLY A 66 9.11 13.14 6.47
N VAL A 67 9.51 11.87 6.46
CA VAL A 67 10.89 11.46 6.29
C VAL A 67 11.11 11.08 4.83
N THR A 68 12.12 11.65 4.19
CA THR A 68 12.63 11.21 2.89
C THR A 68 14.07 10.75 3.02
N GLN A 69 14.69 10.29 1.94
CA GLN A 69 16.08 9.86 1.97
C GLN A 69 17.03 10.97 2.45
N ASN A 70 16.77 12.22 2.05
CA ASN A 70 17.68 13.34 2.29
C ASN A 70 17.14 14.41 3.23
N ASN A 71 15.83 14.45 3.47
CA ASN A 71 15.20 15.54 4.20
C ASN A 71 14.12 15.05 5.15
N LEU A 72 14.01 15.75 6.28
CA LEU A 72 12.86 15.73 7.16
C LEU A 72 12.01 16.97 6.88
N PHE A 73 10.77 16.75 6.49
CA PHE A 73 9.74 17.77 6.33
C PHE A 73 8.91 17.83 7.60
N ILE A 74 8.85 19.00 8.22
CA ILE A 74 8.05 19.23 9.41
C ILE A 74 6.97 20.25 9.09
N GLU A 75 5.74 19.90 9.45
CA GLU A 75 4.61 20.82 9.52
C GLU A 75 4.24 21.03 10.99
N GLY A 76 3.80 22.24 11.33
CA GLY A 76 3.47 22.61 12.71
C GLY A 76 3.57 24.12 12.92
N PRO A 77 2.64 24.75 13.67
CA PRO A 77 2.59 26.20 13.86
C PRO A 77 3.94 26.85 14.22
N ASP A 78 4.71 26.19 15.09
CA ASP A 78 5.94 26.77 15.65
C ASP A 78 7.23 26.08 15.17
N ILE A 79 7.12 24.97 14.44
CA ILE A 79 8.28 24.12 14.09
C ILE A 79 8.41 23.75 12.61
N ALA A 80 7.52 24.27 11.77
CA ALA A 80 7.55 24.01 10.34
C ALA A 80 8.92 24.30 9.71
N GLY A 81 9.36 23.42 8.82
CA GLY A 81 10.63 23.57 8.11
C GLY A 81 11.10 22.29 7.43
N VAL A 82 12.17 22.45 6.64
CA VAL A 82 12.86 21.34 5.98
C VAL A 82 14.27 21.25 6.53
N TYR A 83 14.64 20.07 7.00
CA TYR A 83 15.92 19.79 7.62
C TYR A 83 16.63 18.70 6.83
N SER A 84 17.89 18.93 6.47
CA SER A 84 18.69 17.90 5.80
C SER A 84 19.03 16.79 6.79
N ILE A 85 18.83 15.54 6.38
CA ILE A 85 19.18 14.35 7.14
C ILE A 85 20.62 14.00 6.77
N ASN A 86 21.52 14.12 7.76
CA ASN A 86 22.91 13.71 7.56
C ASN A 86 23.08 12.20 7.62
N ASN A 87 22.38 11.55 8.57
CA ASN A 87 22.32 10.11 8.72
C ASN A 87 21.09 9.70 9.55
N ILE A 88 20.75 8.42 9.44
CA ILE A 88 19.75 7.74 10.27
C ILE A 88 20.46 6.56 10.94
N ASN A 89 20.60 6.59 12.26
CA ASN A 89 21.33 5.58 13.01
C ASN A 89 20.40 4.82 13.97
N PRO A 90 20.61 3.51 14.16
CA PRO A 90 20.01 2.77 15.28
C PRO A 90 20.45 3.34 16.63
N ALA A 91 19.55 3.26 17.61
CA ALA A 91 19.76 3.64 19.01
C ALA A 91 19.02 2.66 19.93
N GLU A 92 19.35 2.63 21.23
CA GLU A 92 18.71 1.71 22.20
C GLU A 92 17.18 1.86 22.27
N TYR A 93 16.67 3.05 21.97
CA TYR A 93 15.24 3.37 21.97
C TYR A 93 14.59 3.28 20.59
N GLY A 94 15.32 2.92 19.52
CA GLY A 94 14.81 2.96 18.14
C GLY A 94 15.80 3.59 17.17
N TYR A 95 15.49 4.77 16.65
CA TYR A 95 16.33 5.45 15.66
C TYR A 95 16.57 6.93 15.98
N ILE A 96 17.70 7.46 15.51
CA ILE A 96 18.00 8.89 15.54
C ILE A 96 18.37 9.38 14.14
N LEU A 97 17.64 10.39 13.68
CA LEU A 97 17.96 11.16 12.48
C LEU A 97 18.75 12.40 12.94
N ASN A 98 20.00 12.50 12.53
CA ASN A 98 20.78 13.72 12.79
C ASN A 98 20.47 14.76 11.72
N LEU A 99 20.02 15.93 12.16
CA LEU A 99 19.46 16.97 11.31
C LEU A 99 20.37 18.17 11.23
N MET A 100 20.45 18.76 10.04
CA MET A 100 21.12 20.02 9.80
C MET A 100 20.17 20.98 9.10
N ASN A 101 20.06 22.21 9.60
CA ASN A 101 19.23 23.21 8.93
C ASN A 101 19.87 23.59 7.57
N ALA A 102 19.11 23.44 6.49
CA ALA A 102 19.59 23.67 5.13
C ALA A 102 20.05 25.12 4.87
N ARG A 103 19.54 26.09 5.65
CA ARG A 103 19.90 27.51 5.53
C ARG A 103 21.01 27.94 6.49
N ASN A 104 21.18 27.23 7.61
CA ASN A 104 22.23 27.49 8.58
C ASN A 104 22.80 26.18 9.17
N PRO A 105 23.90 25.65 8.60
CA PRO A 105 24.53 24.40 9.01
C PRO A 105 25.00 24.32 10.47
N THR A 106 25.13 25.46 11.15
CA THR A 106 25.49 25.51 12.58
C THR A 106 24.33 25.09 13.50
N LEU A 107 23.09 25.14 12.99
CA LEU A 107 21.91 24.66 13.69
C LEU A 107 21.75 23.17 13.41
N GLN A 108 22.31 22.38 14.32
CA GLN A 108 22.22 20.91 14.30
C GLN A 108 21.22 20.42 15.33
N GLY A 109 20.26 19.64 14.86
CA GLY A 109 19.18 19.10 15.66
C GLY A 109 19.06 17.59 15.46
N HIS A 110 17.93 17.04 15.90
CA HIS A 110 17.63 15.65 15.66
C HIS A 110 16.13 15.37 15.67
N LEU A 111 15.75 14.27 15.05
CA LEU A 111 14.50 13.57 15.29
C LEU A 111 14.83 12.19 15.87
N LYS A 112 14.36 11.89 17.07
CA LYS A 112 14.40 10.54 17.63
C LYS A 112 13.08 9.86 17.35
N VAL A 113 13.11 8.63 16.87
CA VAL A 113 11.94 7.77 16.73
C VAL A 113 12.02 6.74 17.84
N ILE A 114 11.06 6.78 18.77
CA ILE A 114 11.01 5.92 19.94
C ILE A 114 10.17 4.71 19.60
N LEU A 115 10.79 3.53 19.55
CA LEU A 115 10.13 2.27 19.29
C LEU A 115 9.82 1.53 20.59
N ASN A 116 8.66 0.87 20.62
CA ASN A 116 8.33 -0.10 21.64
C ASN A 116 8.94 -1.49 21.35
N LYS A 117 8.69 -2.45 22.25
CA LYS A 117 9.20 -3.84 22.14
C LYS A 117 8.70 -4.59 20.89
N TYR A 118 7.67 -4.10 20.21
CA TYR A 118 7.15 -4.65 18.96
C TYR A 118 7.69 -3.93 17.72
N ARG A 119 8.69 -3.05 17.89
CA ARG A 119 9.29 -2.21 16.86
C ARG A 119 8.30 -1.25 16.20
N GLN A 120 7.30 -0.83 16.95
CA GLN A 120 6.32 0.18 16.53
C GLN A 120 6.67 1.52 17.17
N ALA A 121 6.48 2.62 16.46
CA ALA A 121 6.78 3.94 16.99
C ALA A 121 5.73 4.38 18.01
N ASP A 122 6.14 4.67 19.25
CA ASP A 122 5.26 5.24 20.28
C ASP A 122 5.27 6.77 20.23
N ALA A 123 6.44 7.35 19.92
CA ALA A 123 6.64 8.79 19.89
C ALA A 123 7.76 9.19 18.93
N VAL A 124 7.74 10.45 18.52
CA VAL A 124 8.89 11.11 17.89
C VAL A 124 9.32 12.31 18.74
N ILE A 125 10.62 12.47 18.97
CA ILE A 125 11.17 13.56 19.77
C ILE A 125 11.99 14.46 18.88
N PHE A 126 11.56 15.71 18.74
CA PHE A 126 12.21 16.68 17.88
C PHE A 126 13.01 17.69 18.70
N LYS A 127 14.23 17.98 18.24
CA LYS A 127 15.06 19.07 18.73
C LYS A 127 15.60 19.85 17.53
N ARG A 128 15.29 21.15 17.45
CA ARG A 128 15.69 21.98 16.31
C ARG A 128 17.19 22.32 16.31
N SER A 129 17.75 22.65 17.47
CA SER A 129 19.14 23.05 17.62
C SER A 129 19.69 22.64 19.00
N PRO A 130 21.00 22.78 19.27
CA PRO A 130 21.57 22.36 20.56
C PRO A 130 21.00 23.12 21.77
N ASN A 131 20.59 24.37 21.56
CA ASN A 131 20.08 25.27 22.60
C ASN A 131 18.55 25.18 22.80
N ASP A 132 17.83 24.57 21.86
CA ASP A 132 16.38 24.38 21.99
C ASP A 132 16.06 23.22 22.94
N LYS A 133 14.87 23.23 23.55
CA LYS A 133 14.37 22.09 24.30
C LYS A 133 13.89 21.00 23.34
N GLU A 134 13.95 19.74 23.79
CA GLU A 134 13.26 18.65 23.11
C GLU A 134 11.74 18.79 23.26
N ILE A 135 11.02 18.47 22.20
CA ILE A 135 9.56 18.38 22.17
C ILE A 135 9.20 16.95 21.81
N ILE A 136 8.40 16.30 22.64
CA ILE A 136 7.94 14.93 22.46
C ILE A 136 6.58 14.99 21.77
N PHE A 137 6.43 14.22 20.70
CA PHE A 137 5.17 14.06 19.98
C PHE A 137 4.71 12.62 20.08
N TRP A 138 3.57 12.40 20.72
CA TRP A 138 3.02 11.06 20.98
C TRP A 138 2.11 10.62 19.84
N LEU A 139 2.27 9.38 19.39
CA LEU A 139 1.33 8.74 18.47
C LEU A 139 0.16 8.14 19.27
N PRO A 140 -1.09 8.28 18.81
CA PRO A 140 -2.23 7.68 19.48
C PRO A 140 -2.22 6.15 19.34
N LEU A 141 -2.77 5.49 20.34
CA LEU A 141 -3.16 4.07 20.25
C LEU A 141 -4.47 3.96 19.49
N LEU A 142 -4.58 2.96 18.63
CA LEU A 142 -5.84 2.65 17.94
C LEU A 142 -6.81 2.00 18.95
N SER A 143 -8.05 2.48 18.99
CA SER A 143 -9.05 1.82 19.84
C SER A 143 -9.41 0.44 19.31
N ARG A 144 -9.91 -0.45 20.17
CA ARG A 144 -10.33 -1.79 19.75
C ARG A 144 -11.45 -1.73 18.69
N ALA A 145 -12.39 -0.80 18.84
CA ALA A 145 -13.48 -0.61 17.89
C ALA A 145 -12.98 -0.19 16.51
N GLU A 146 -12.04 0.76 16.43
CA GLU A 146 -11.43 1.18 15.16
C GLU A 146 -10.58 0.06 14.55
N TYR A 147 -9.87 -0.70 15.38
CA TYR A 147 -9.13 -1.88 14.91
C TYR A 147 -10.08 -2.92 14.31
N ASP A 148 -11.15 -3.30 15.00
CA ASP A 148 -12.10 -4.29 14.50
C ASP A 148 -12.81 -3.77 13.23
N GLN A 149 -13.15 -2.48 13.17
CA GLN A 149 -13.72 -1.86 11.97
C GLN A 149 -12.77 -1.96 10.78
N ARG A 150 -11.48 -1.66 10.96
CA ARG A 150 -10.46 -1.81 9.90
C ARG A 150 -10.28 -3.27 9.48
N GLY A 151 -10.47 -4.22 10.39
CA GLY A 151 -10.29 -5.66 10.11
C GLY A 151 -11.32 -6.23 9.15
N ALA A 152 -12.46 -5.56 8.99
CA ALA A 152 -13.45 -5.93 7.97
C ALA A 152 -13.00 -5.62 6.53
N TRP A 153 -11.94 -4.83 6.35
CA TRP A 153 -11.55 -4.26 5.06
C TRP A 153 -10.11 -4.55 4.65
N TYR A 154 -9.28 -5.01 5.58
CA TYR A 154 -7.89 -5.35 5.32
C TYR A 154 -7.59 -6.75 5.83
N THR A 155 -6.76 -7.46 5.09
CA THR A 155 -6.22 -8.74 5.51
C THR A 155 -5.17 -8.50 6.60
N ASP A 156 -5.37 -9.14 7.74
CA ASP A 156 -4.39 -9.18 8.83
C ASP A 156 -3.20 -10.06 8.46
N ARG A 157 -2.01 -9.67 8.91
CA ARG A 157 -0.86 -10.56 8.90
C ARG A 157 -1.21 -11.81 9.73
N ARG A 158 -0.95 -12.99 9.16
CA ARG A 158 -1.31 -14.31 9.74
C ARG A 158 -2.79 -14.69 9.71
N GLU A 159 -3.61 -13.98 8.95
CA GLU A 159 -5.02 -14.36 8.75
C GLU A 159 -5.19 -15.42 7.66
N LEU A 160 -4.44 -15.28 6.56
CA LEU A 160 -4.68 -16.04 5.33
C LEU A 160 -3.61 -17.14 5.13
N PRO A 161 -3.95 -18.42 5.39
CA PRO A 161 -3.03 -19.54 5.17
C PRO A 161 -2.97 -19.93 3.69
N ILE A 162 -1.77 -20.10 3.16
CA ILE A 162 -1.49 -20.67 1.85
C ILE A 162 -0.58 -21.89 2.05
N ALA A 163 -1.17 -23.03 2.38
CA ALA A 163 -0.41 -24.25 2.73
C ALA A 163 0.38 -24.82 1.54
N GLU A 164 -0.13 -24.63 0.33
CA GLU A 164 0.50 -25.01 -0.94
C GLU A 164 0.02 -24.07 -2.05
N PRO A 165 0.71 -23.98 -3.21
CA PRO A 165 0.34 -23.07 -4.30
C PRO A 165 -1.12 -23.18 -4.75
N ASP A 166 -1.72 -24.36 -4.72
CA ASP A 166 -3.13 -24.56 -5.13
C ASP A 166 -4.13 -23.99 -4.11
N SER A 167 -3.71 -23.76 -2.85
CA SER A 167 -4.55 -23.11 -1.82
C SER A 167 -4.81 -21.63 -2.10
N LEU A 168 -4.09 -21.04 -3.05
CA LEU A 168 -4.24 -19.64 -3.46
C LEU A 168 -5.60 -19.35 -4.10
N TRP A 169 -6.18 -20.34 -4.79
CA TRP A 169 -7.38 -20.11 -5.59
C TRP A 169 -8.63 -19.97 -4.71
N GLY A 170 -9.42 -18.93 -4.98
CA GLY A 170 -10.56 -18.52 -4.15
C GLY A 170 -10.20 -17.50 -3.07
N GLN A 171 -8.91 -17.18 -2.89
CA GLN A 171 -8.45 -16.24 -1.88
C GLN A 171 -8.52 -14.79 -2.35
N SER A 172 -8.67 -13.86 -1.39
CA SER A 172 -8.63 -12.42 -1.62
C SER A 172 -7.76 -11.77 -0.56
N ILE A 173 -6.80 -10.96 -1.00
CA ILE A 173 -5.89 -10.21 -0.13
C ILE A 173 -6.20 -8.72 -0.28
N MET A 174 -6.47 -8.06 0.84
CA MET A 174 -6.77 -6.64 0.93
C MET A 174 -5.66 -5.95 1.73
N PRO A 175 -4.61 -5.41 1.08
CA PRO A 175 -3.52 -4.77 1.78
C PRO A 175 -3.96 -3.52 2.55
N PHE A 176 -3.27 -3.24 3.64
CA PHE A 176 -3.47 -2.08 4.50
C PHE A 176 -2.61 -0.89 4.08
N MET A 177 -1.43 -1.14 3.53
CA MET A 177 -0.46 -0.13 3.16
C MET A 177 0.19 -0.48 1.82
N VAL A 178 0.58 0.55 1.08
CA VAL A 178 1.45 0.44 -0.09
C VAL A 178 2.73 1.23 0.12
N ILE A 179 3.86 0.64 -0.27
CA ILE A 179 5.16 1.29 -0.38
C ILE A 179 5.48 1.37 -1.87
N ASP A 180 5.64 2.57 -2.38
CA ASP A 180 6.08 2.84 -3.74
C ASP A 180 7.61 2.99 -3.75
N LEU A 181 8.31 2.05 -4.40
CA LEU A 181 9.77 2.00 -4.42
C LEU A 181 10.38 3.03 -5.37
N ILE A 182 9.61 3.51 -6.36
CA ILE A 182 10.08 4.54 -7.30
C ILE A 182 9.96 5.90 -6.64
N GLU A 183 8.80 6.21 -6.08
CA GLU A 183 8.54 7.49 -5.42
C GLU A 183 9.12 7.57 -4.01
N ASN A 184 9.59 6.44 -3.45
CA ASN A 184 10.01 6.31 -2.06
C ASN A 184 8.93 6.85 -1.10
N LYS A 185 7.69 6.43 -1.33
CA LYS A 185 6.50 6.92 -0.62
C LYS A 185 5.79 5.76 0.05
N GLN A 186 5.43 5.93 1.31
CA GLN A 186 4.61 4.98 2.04
C GLN A 186 3.24 5.59 2.28
N GLN A 187 2.19 4.82 2.01
CA GLN A 187 0.81 5.29 2.14
C GLN A 187 -0.08 4.22 2.73
N LEU A 188 -0.82 4.60 3.78
CA LEU A 188 -1.97 3.84 4.25
C LEU A 188 -3.08 3.90 3.21
N LEU A 189 -3.59 2.72 2.84
CA LEU A 189 -4.75 2.63 1.99
C LEU A 189 -5.97 3.02 2.83
N SER A 190 -6.81 3.93 2.33
CA SER A 190 -8.05 4.28 3.01
C SER A 190 -9.12 3.21 2.76
N LEU A 191 -10.20 3.23 3.54
CA LEU A 191 -11.32 2.31 3.33
C LEU A 191 -11.97 2.51 1.95
N ASP A 192 -12.08 3.76 1.52
CA ASP A 192 -12.69 4.13 0.24
C ASP A 192 -11.76 3.85 -0.96
N ASP A 193 -10.46 3.70 -0.70
CA ASP A 193 -9.41 3.43 -1.70
C ASP A 193 -8.92 1.97 -1.65
N SER A 194 -9.68 1.06 -1.05
CA SER A 194 -9.23 -0.31 -0.76
C SER A 194 -8.74 -1.03 -2.03
N THR A 195 -7.45 -1.36 -2.04
CA THR A 195 -6.84 -2.21 -3.06
C THR A 195 -7.14 -3.67 -2.75
N SER A 196 -7.30 -4.52 -3.77
CA SER A 196 -7.48 -5.95 -3.58
C SER A 196 -6.82 -6.78 -4.67
N PHE A 197 -6.32 -7.94 -4.26
CA PHE A 197 -5.81 -9.01 -5.12
C PHE A 197 -6.71 -10.22 -4.91
N ARG A 198 -7.46 -10.61 -5.94
CA ARG A 198 -8.36 -11.76 -5.88
C ARG A 198 -7.90 -12.84 -6.86
N PHE A 199 -7.70 -14.04 -6.34
CA PHE A 199 -7.28 -15.20 -7.12
C PHE A 199 -8.49 -16.09 -7.38
N THR A 200 -8.83 -16.33 -8.64
CA THR A 200 -9.99 -17.17 -9.02
C THR A 200 -9.57 -18.25 -9.99
N ARG A 201 -10.24 -19.40 -9.90
CA ARG A 201 -10.13 -20.50 -10.84
C ARG A 201 -11.47 -20.68 -11.54
N GLU A 202 -11.46 -20.62 -12.86
CA GLU A 202 -12.68 -20.73 -13.67
C GLU A 202 -12.56 -21.90 -14.65
N ILE A 203 -13.68 -22.59 -14.84
CA ILE A 203 -13.81 -23.66 -15.83
C ILE A 203 -14.40 -23.02 -17.09
N VAL A 204 -13.62 -22.99 -18.17
CA VAL A 204 -14.01 -22.41 -19.45
C VAL A 204 -14.26 -23.54 -20.44
N HIS A 205 -15.44 -23.53 -21.05
CA HIS A 205 -15.79 -24.48 -22.11
C HIS A 205 -15.64 -23.82 -23.47
N THR A 206 -14.85 -24.42 -24.36
CA THR A 206 -14.65 -23.94 -25.73
C THR A 206 -15.10 -24.98 -26.76
N LEU A 207 -15.73 -24.51 -27.84
CA LEU A 207 -16.13 -25.36 -28.96
C LEU A 207 -15.03 -25.42 -30.01
N LYS A 208 -14.41 -26.59 -30.21
CA LYS A 208 -13.52 -26.82 -31.36
C LYS A 208 -14.27 -27.58 -32.46
N LYS A 209 -14.49 -26.89 -33.59
CA LYS A 209 -14.94 -27.55 -34.83
C LYS A 209 -13.78 -28.33 -35.46
N LYS A 210 -14.06 -29.55 -35.91
CA LYS A 210 -13.12 -30.37 -36.69
C LYS A 210 -12.91 -29.66 -38.03
N LYS A 211 -11.66 -29.32 -38.39
CA LYS A 211 -11.33 -28.73 -39.70
C LYS A 211 -11.77 -29.69 -40.83
N LEU A 212 -12.94 -29.45 -41.41
CA LEU A 212 -13.36 -30.04 -42.68
C LEU A 212 -12.60 -29.31 -43.81
N LYS A 213 -11.95 -30.05 -44.70
CA LYS A 213 -11.25 -29.47 -45.86
C LYS A 213 -12.25 -28.72 -46.75
N LYS A 214 -11.99 -27.42 -46.94
CA LYS A 214 -12.57 -26.47 -47.91
C LYS A 214 -14.11 -26.28 -47.86
N LYS A 215 -14.53 -25.29 -47.08
CA LYS A 215 -15.17 -24.07 -47.61
C LYS A 215 -15.01 -22.95 -46.58
N GLU A 216 -14.57 -21.81 -47.09
CA GLU A 216 -14.35 -20.55 -46.42
C GLU A 216 -15.63 -20.13 -45.67
N VAL A 217 -15.57 -20.16 -44.34
CA VAL A 217 -16.52 -19.48 -43.46
C VAL A 217 -15.68 -18.80 -42.41
N ASP A 218 -15.68 -17.47 -42.50
CA ASP A 218 -14.95 -16.56 -41.63
C ASP A 218 -15.41 -16.63 -40.18
N LEU A 219 -14.40 -16.46 -39.31
CA LEU A 219 -14.38 -16.04 -37.92
C LEU A 219 -15.56 -16.44 -37.02
N ILE A 220 -15.27 -17.32 -36.06
CA ILE A 220 -15.88 -17.27 -34.73
C ILE A 220 -14.74 -17.12 -33.73
N ASP A 221 -14.64 -15.91 -33.18
CA ASP A 221 -13.87 -15.61 -31.97
C ASP A 221 -14.32 -16.56 -30.85
N SER A 222 -13.37 -17.00 -30.03
CA SER A 222 -13.60 -17.85 -28.86
C SER A 222 -14.60 -17.18 -27.89
N LEU A 223 -15.86 -17.57 -27.97
CA LEU A 223 -16.90 -17.19 -27.01
C LEU A 223 -16.78 -18.10 -25.78
N GLU A 224 -16.65 -17.50 -24.60
CA GLU A 224 -16.93 -18.17 -23.33
C GLU A 224 -18.42 -18.52 -23.29
N LEU A 225 -18.75 -19.80 -23.15
CA LEU A 225 -20.13 -20.31 -23.16
C LEU A 225 -20.57 -20.68 -21.75
N THR A 226 -21.81 -20.36 -21.40
CA THR A 226 -22.41 -20.79 -20.13
C THR A 226 -22.92 -22.24 -20.22
N ILE A 227 -23.18 -22.87 -19.08
CA ILE A 227 -23.76 -24.24 -19.02
C ILE A 227 -25.11 -24.31 -19.72
N GLU A 228 -25.90 -23.22 -19.67
CA GLU A 228 -27.21 -23.12 -20.32
C GLU A 228 -27.09 -23.07 -21.85
N ASP A 229 -26.07 -22.38 -22.37
CA ASP A 229 -25.76 -22.37 -23.81
C ASP A 229 -25.34 -23.77 -24.31
N LEU A 230 -24.53 -24.49 -23.51
CA LEU A 230 -24.08 -25.84 -23.85
C LEU A 230 -25.23 -26.87 -23.89
N LEU A 231 -26.25 -26.71 -23.04
CA LEU A 231 -27.42 -27.58 -23.03
C LEU A 231 -28.34 -27.30 -24.23
N ALA A 232 -28.49 -26.04 -24.63
CA ALA A 232 -29.26 -25.63 -25.80
C ALA A 232 -28.62 -26.12 -27.12
N ASP A 233 -27.29 -26.21 -27.19
CA ASP A 233 -26.54 -26.62 -28.38
C ASP A 233 -26.25 -28.12 -28.49
N SER A 234 -26.79 -28.95 -27.60
CA SER A 234 -26.61 -30.42 -27.63
C SER A 234 -27.05 -31.07 -28.95
N ALA A 235 -28.06 -30.52 -29.62
CA ALA A 235 -28.49 -30.95 -30.95
C ALA A 235 -27.51 -30.50 -32.07
N LEU A 236 -26.93 -29.31 -31.95
CA LEU A 236 -25.96 -28.74 -32.91
C LEU A 236 -24.60 -29.45 -32.85
N LEU A 237 -24.19 -29.88 -31.65
CA LEU A 237 -22.99 -30.67 -31.39
C LEU A 237 -23.02 -32.05 -32.08
N ALA A 238 -24.20 -32.69 -32.08
CA ALA A 238 -24.40 -33.99 -32.73
C ALA A 238 -24.32 -33.91 -34.26
N GLU A 239 -24.78 -32.82 -34.89
CA GLU A 239 -24.75 -32.63 -36.35
C GLU A 239 -23.39 -32.14 -36.88
N THR A 240 -22.65 -31.34 -36.11
CA THR A 240 -21.41 -30.69 -36.59
C THR A 240 -20.13 -31.47 -36.28
N GLY A 241 -20.19 -32.50 -35.43
CA GLY A 241 -19.01 -33.24 -34.97
C GLY A 241 -18.01 -32.39 -34.17
N ALA A 242 -18.48 -31.26 -33.63
CA ALA A 242 -17.71 -30.39 -32.75
C ALA A 242 -17.45 -31.11 -31.40
N ARG A 243 -16.29 -30.83 -30.80
CA ARG A 243 -15.93 -31.30 -29.46
C ARG A 243 -15.89 -30.12 -28.50
N ILE A 244 -16.47 -30.30 -27.33
CA ILE A 244 -16.29 -29.38 -26.20
C ILE A 244 -14.92 -29.69 -25.60
N GLU A 245 -14.07 -28.67 -25.52
CA GLU A 245 -12.84 -28.68 -24.73
C GLU A 245 -13.13 -27.93 -23.44
N THR A 246 -12.70 -28.51 -22.32
CA THR A 246 -12.88 -27.91 -21.00
C THR A 246 -11.50 -27.55 -20.49
N ASP A 247 -11.27 -26.26 -20.33
CA ASP A 247 -10.03 -25.71 -19.84
C ASP A 247 -10.25 -25.13 -18.45
N ILE A 248 -9.29 -25.31 -17.55
CA ILE A 248 -9.27 -24.64 -16.26
C ILE A 248 -8.32 -23.46 -16.41
N ILE A 249 -8.82 -22.25 -16.19
CA ILE A 249 -8.04 -21.03 -16.31
C ILE A 249 -8.02 -20.33 -14.96
N ASP A 250 -6.80 -20.07 -14.49
CA ASP A 250 -6.54 -19.36 -13.26
C ASP A 250 -6.34 -17.87 -13.54
N TYR A 251 -6.92 -17.01 -12.70
CA TYR A 251 -6.92 -15.58 -12.87
C TYR A 251 -6.53 -14.85 -11.59
N LEU A 252 -5.88 -13.71 -11.79
CA LEU A 252 -5.74 -12.66 -10.80
C LEU A 252 -6.60 -11.46 -11.20
N THR A 253 -7.49 -11.03 -10.33
CA THR A 253 -8.17 -9.73 -10.44
C THR A 253 -7.53 -8.74 -9.48
N PHE A 254 -6.99 -7.66 -10.03
CA PHE A 254 -6.46 -6.54 -9.28
C PHE A 254 -7.41 -5.36 -9.37
N LYS A 255 -7.87 -4.88 -8.22
CA LYS A 255 -8.69 -3.68 -8.12
C LYS A 255 -7.99 -2.66 -7.25
N THR A 256 -7.84 -1.43 -7.74
CA THR A 256 -7.29 -0.30 -6.99
C THR A 256 -7.97 0.98 -7.43
N ARG A 257 -8.00 1.97 -6.54
CA ARG A 257 -8.32 3.34 -6.90
C ARG A 257 -7.02 4.10 -7.16
N ILE A 258 -6.95 4.83 -8.26
CA ILE A 258 -5.84 5.72 -8.60
C ILE A 258 -6.32 7.16 -8.39
N LEU A 259 -5.52 7.95 -7.70
CA LEU A 259 -5.68 9.41 -7.59
C LEU A 259 -4.68 10.05 -8.55
N PHE A 260 -5.17 10.91 -9.43
CA PHE A 260 -4.34 11.68 -10.35
C PHE A 260 -3.96 13.03 -9.74
N ASP A 261 -2.92 13.66 -10.29
CA ASP A 261 -2.40 14.96 -9.82
C ASP A 261 -3.43 16.09 -9.86
N ASP A 262 -4.44 15.99 -10.73
CA ASP A 262 -5.55 16.94 -10.84
C ASP A 262 -6.65 16.74 -9.80
N GLY A 263 -6.48 15.75 -8.90
CA GLY A 263 -7.46 15.37 -7.88
C GLY A 263 -8.58 14.47 -8.41
N GLY A 264 -8.57 14.10 -9.69
CA GLY A 264 -9.45 13.09 -10.26
C GLY A 264 -9.14 11.71 -9.72
N THR A 265 -10.15 10.84 -9.65
CA THR A 265 -9.94 9.44 -9.27
C THR A 265 -10.55 8.47 -10.26
N GLU A 266 -9.84 7.39 -10.56
CA GLU A 266 -10.33 6.30 -11.40
C GLU A 266 -10.19 4.95 -10.69
N TRP A 267 -11.21 4.10 -10.85
CA TRP A 267 -11.12 2.71 -10.45
C TRP A 267 -10.48 1.90 -11.56
N VAL A 268 -9.32 1.32 -11.27
CA VAL A 268 -8.70 0.33 -12.14
C VAL A 268 -9.12 -1.04 -11.66
N ASN A 269 -9.78 -1.78 -12.54
CA ASN A 269 -10.11 -3.19 -12.36
C ASN A 269 -9.53 -3.98 -13.52
N LYS A 270 -8.41 -4.67 -13.29
CA LYS A 270 -7.70 -5.44 -14.30
C LYS A 270 -7.70 -6.91 -13.92
N ARG A 271 -7.93 -7.75 -14.92
CA ARG A 271 -7.93 -9.20 -14.79
C ARG A 271 -6.82 -9.78 -15.64
N TYR A 272 -6.03 -10.66 -15.04
CA TYR A 272 -4.85 -11.26 -15.62
C TYR A 272 -4.97 -12.77 -15.59
N VAL A 273 -4.59 -13.43 -16.69
CA VAL A 273 -4.47 -14.88 -16.73
C VAL A 273 -3.17 -15.27 -16.03
N VAL A 274 -3.25 -16.17 -15.05
CA VAL A 274 -2.08 -16.75 -14.40
C VAL A 274 -1.61 -17.95 -15.22
N THR A 275 -0.32 -17.97 -15.57
CA THR A 275 0.29 -19.04 -16.37
C THR A 275 1.15 -19.99 -15.55
N GLY A 276 1.48 -19.64 -14.30
CA GLY A 276 2.21 -20.49 -13.38
C GLY A 276 2.30 -19.90 -11.98
N VAL A 277 2.44 -20.78 -10.98
CA VAL A 277 2.72 -20.41 -9.59
C VAL A 277 3.85 -21.31 -9.10
N ASN A 278 4.98 -20.70 -8.75
CA ASN A 278 6.17 -21.40 -8.27
C ASN A 278 6.51 -20.98 -6.86
N GLU A 279 6.67 -21.94 -5.95
CA GLU A 279 7.10 -21.66 -4.58
C GLU A 279 8.62 -21.75 -4.44
N LYS A 280 9.18 -20.82 -3.67
CA LYS A 280 10.59 -20.80 -3.24
C LYS A 280 10.64 -20.66 -1.73
N GLU A 281 11.61 -21.31 -1.10
CA GLU A 281 11.85 -21.23 0.35
C GLU A 281 13.21 -20.58 0.63
N ASP A 282 13.24 -19.56 1.48
CA ASP A 282 14.46 -19.06 2.13
C ASP A 282 14.64 -19.68 3.51
N LYS A 283 15.52 -20.67 3.59
CA LYS A 283 15.84 -21.38 4.84
C LYS A 283 16.58 -20.51 5.86
N ARG A 284 17.02 -19.31 5.48
CA ARG A 284 17.72 -18.36 6.36
C ARG A 284 16.79 -17.32 6.96
N ALA A 285 15.50 -17.32 6.59
CA ALA A 285 14.52 -16.40 7.15
C ALA A 285 14.46 -16.54 8.69
N PRO A 286 14.46 -15.42 9.44
CA PRO A 286 14.31 -15.44 10.89
C PRO A 286 12.92 -15.94 11.29
N GLU A 287 12.76 -16.34 12.54
CA GLU A 287 11.46 -16.77 13.08
C GLU A 287 10.40 -15.68 12.91
N GLY A 288 9.29 -16.02 12.28
CA GLY A 288 8.20 -15.10 11.97
C GLY A 288 8.47 -14.13 10.81
N GLY A 289 9.64 -14.20 10.16
CA GLY A 289 9.94 -13.48 8.92
C GLY A 289 9.37 -14.18 7.68
N ASP A 290 9.50 -13.51 6.53
CA ASP A 290 9.06 -14.02 5.23
C ASP A 290 9.99 -15.18 4.82
N ARG A 291 9.46 -16.41 4.84
CA ARG A 291 10.22 -17.63 4.58
C ARG A 291 9.90 -18.22 3.21
N TYR A 292 8.65 -18.12 2.77
CA TYR A 292 8.21 -18.67 1.50
C TYR A 292 7.81 -17.55 0.56
N LEU A 293 8.00 -17.80 -0.72
CA LEU A 293 7.71 -16.87 -1.81
C LEU A 293 6.96 -17.62 -2.90
N LEU A 294 5.74 -17.20 -3.19
CA LEU A 294 5.04 -17.62 -4.40
C LEU A 294 5.30 -16.61 -5.51
N GLU A 295 6.00 -17.05 -6.55
CA GLU A 295 6.15 -16.34 -7.81
C GLU A 295 5.00 -16.71 -8.75
N ILE A 296 4.11 -15.76 -8.99
CA ILE A 296 2.89 -15.92 -9.78
C ILE A 296 3.12 -15.27 -11.13
N THR A 297 3.28 -16.08 -12.18
CA THR A 297 3.52 -15.58 -13.54
C THR A 297 2.21 -15.18 -14.19
N LEU A 298 2.15 -13.95 -14.71
CA LEU A 298 0.98 -13.42 -15.42
C LEU A 298 1.21 -13.45 -16.94
N LYS A 299 0.14 -13.69 -17.71
CA LYS A 299 0.18 -13.57 -19.17
C LYS A 299 0.28 -12.10 -19.56
N ASN A 300 1.34 -11.74 -20.28
CA ASN A 300 1.61 -10.40 -20.80
C ASN A 300 1.76 -9.30 -19.72
N ASP A 301 2.23 -9.66 -18.52
CA ASP A 301 2.48 -8.71 -17.43
C ASP A 301 3.63 -9.20 -16.54
N ASP A 302 4.11 -8.33 -15.66
CA ASP A 302 5.15 -8.67 -14.69
C ASP A 302 4.63 -9.68 -13.65
N PRO A 303 5.49 -10.62 -13.19
CA PRO A 303 5.12 -11.57 -12.16
C PRO A 303 4.78 -10.85 -10.85
N ILE A 304 3.90 -11.48 -10.08
CA ILE A 304 3.58 -11.07 -8.71
C ILE A 304 4.35 -11.97 -7.74
N PHE A 305 4.86 -11.36 -6.68
CA PHE A 305 5.55 -12.06 -5.60
C PHE A 305 4.72 -11.98 -4.33
N LEU A 306 4.18 -13.11 -3.89
CA LEU A 306 3.43 -13.22 -2.64
C LEU A 306 4.35 -13.85 -1.57
N TYR A 307 4.63 -13.09 -0.52
CA TYR A 307 5.49 -13.54 0.57
C TYR A 307 4.65 -14.16 1.67
N LEU A 308 5.09 -15.30 2.17
CA LEU A 308 4.49 -16.02 3.29
C LEU A 308 5.48 -16.14 4.43
N ASP A 309 4.99 -16.00 5.66
CA ASP A 309 5.83 -16.16 6.84
C ASP A 309 6.14 -17.63 7.17
N THR A 310 6.85 -17.87 8.27
CA THR A 310 7.24 -19.22 8.71
C THR A 310 6.07 -20.18 8.94
N TRP A 311 4.83 -19.68 9.06
CA TRP A 311 3.61 -20.49 9.20
C TRP A 311 2.82 -20.58 7.89
N HIS A 312 3.41 -20.25 6.74
CA HIS A 312 2.76 -20.21 5.43
C HIS A 312 1.55 -19.26 5.40
N MET A 313 1.64 -18.14 6.12
CA MET A 313 0.60 -17.13 6.12
C MET A 313 1.01 -15.90 5.32
N VAL A 314 0.08 -15.29 4.61
CA VAL A 314 0.33 -14.07 3.83
C VAL A 314 0.86 -12.94 4.71
N SER A 315 1.97 -12.34 4.26
CA SER A 315 2.63 -11.21 4.91
C SER A 315 2.57 -9.94 4.04
N ARG A 316 3.00 -10.02 2.79
CA ARG A 316 3.05 -8.93 1.82
C ARG A 316 3.04 -9.42 0.38
N ILE A 317 2.72 -8.51 -0.53
CA ILE A 317 2.77 -8.73 -1.98
C ILE A 317 3.74 -7.70 -2.57
N GLU A 318 4.61 -8.12 -3.49
CA GLU A 318 5.39 -7.22 -4.33
C GLU A 318 4.93 -7.34 -5.78
N TRP A 319 4.63 -6.19 -6.40
CA TRP A 319 4.25 -6.12 -7.80
C TRP A 319 4.44 -4.71 -8.36
N ARG A 320 5.07 -4.60 -9.54
CA ARG A 320 5.31 -3.33 -10.26
C ARG A 320 5.95 -2.25 -9.41
N GLU A 321 7.09 -2.56 -8.80
CA GLU A 321 7.85 -1.63 -7.93
C GLU A 321 7.04 -1.11 -6.73
N LYS A 322 6.00 -1.84 -6.33
CA LYS A 322 5.20 -1.55 -5.14
C LYS A 322 5.18 -2.76 -4.21
N ILE A 323 5.26 -2.48 -2.91
CA ILE A 323 5.08 -3.46 -1.84
C ILE A 323 3.76 -3.18 -1.15
N TYR A 324 2.86 -4.15 -1.14
CA TYR A 324 1.56 -4.08 -0.49
C TYR A 324 1.63 -4.90 0.79
N LEU A 325 1.45 -4.24 1.94
CA LEU A 325 1.60 -4.86 3.26
C LEU A 325 0.23 -5.22 3.84
N SER A 326 0.12 -6.41 4.40
CA SER A 326 -0.99 -6.78 5.28
C SER A 326 -0.96 -5.96 6.56
N ARG A 327 -2.10 -5.86 7.25
CA ARG A 327 -2.19 -5.09 8.49
C ARG A 327 -1.36 -5.75 9.60
N GLY A 328 -0.61 -4.93 10.35
CA GLY A 328 0.28 -5.40 11.42
C GLY A 328 1.67 -5.86 10.95
N TYR A 329 2.05 -5.54 9.71
CA TYR A 329 3.38 -5.82 9.15
C TYR A 329 4.50 -5.02 9.83
#